data_AF-W7UKA8-F1
#
_entry.id   AF-W7UKA8-F1
#
_cell.length_a   1.000
_cell.length_b   1.000
_cell.length_c   1.000
_cell.angle_alpha   90.00
_cell.angle_beta   90.00
_cell.angle_gamma   90.00
#
_symmetry.space_group_name_H-M   'P 1'
#
loop_
_entity.id
_entity.type
_entity.pdbx_description
1 polymer ?
#
loop_
_entity_poly.entity_id
_entity_poly.type
_entity_poly.pdbx_seq_one_letter_code
_entity_poly.pdbx_strand_id
1 'polypeptide(L)'
;MTDAQKRQIRSMRMDGIGYKAIANSLGLNVDQVHLYCRMNGLAGDGTLVKANYSIWCKQNNRCPVCGEKLRQPKTGRSKKYCSGRCRTRAFRDKCN
;
A
#
# COMPACT_ATOMS: atom_id res chain seq x y z
N MET A 1 0.88 -11.87 10.90
CA MET A 1 1.32 -10.53 10.44
C MET A 1 0.31 -9.48 10.90
N THR A 2 0.70 -8.61 11.82
CA THR A 2 -0.14 -7.59 12.46
C THR A 2 -0.37 -6.38 11.55
N ASP A 3 -1.34 -5.53 11.87
CA ASP A 3 -1.60 -4.32 11.07
C ASP A 3 -0.47 -3.27 11.16
N ALA A 4 0.33 -3.30 12.23
CA ALA A 4 1.55 -2.51 12.33
C ALA A 4 2.61 -3.02 11.35
N GLN A 5 2.85 -4.34 11.32
CA GLN A 5 3.79 -4.96 10.37
C GLN A 5 3.37 -4.74 8.92
N LYS A 6 2.08 -4.87 8.58
CA LYS A 6 1.57 -4.57 7.22
C LYS A 6 1.91 -3.14 6.78
N ARG A 7 1.72 -2.17 7.68
CA ARG A 7 2.05 -0.76 7.44
C ARG A 7 3.55 -0.57 7.22
N GLN A 8 4.39 -1.22 8.02
CA GLN A 8 5.84 -1.17 7.87
C GLN A 8 6.29 -1.79 6.55
N ILE A 9 5.83 -3.00 6.21
CA ILE A 9 6.14 -3.65 4.92
C ILE A 9 5.79 -2.72 3.77
N ARG A 10 4.60 -2.13 3.79
CA ARG A 10 4.16 -1.22 2.72
C ARG A 10 5.05 0.02 2.63
N SER A 11 5.44 0.63 3.75
CA SER A 11 6.36 1.77 3.75
C SER A 11 7.70 1.39 3.13
N MET A 12 8.32 0.33 3.65
CA MET A 12 9.61 -0.16 3.18
C MET A 12 9.59 -0.51 1.69
N ARG A 13 8.48 -1.08 1.19
CA ARG A 13 8.31 -1.33 -0.26
C ARG A 13 8.21 -0.05 -1.08
N MET A 14 7.55 0.99 -0.58
CA MET A 14 7.50 2.30 -1.24
C MET A 14 8.86 3.00 -1.24
N ASP A 15 9.71 2.68 -0.27
CA ASP A 15 11.10 3.14 -0.17
C ASP A 15 12.06 2.29 -1.02
N GLY A 16 11.54 1.30 -1.75
CA GLY A 16 12.32 0.45 -2.66
C GLY A 16 12.99 -0.77 -2.01
N ILE A 17 12.77 -1.00 -0.71
CA ILE A 17 13.43 -2.07 0.04
C ILE A 17 12.92 -3.46 -0.42
N GLY A 18 13.83 -4.41 -0.57
CA GLY A 18 13.54 -5.79 -1.01
C GLY A 18 12.91 -6.68 0.08
N TYR A 19 12.27 -7.77 -0.32
CA TYR A 19 11.53 -8.66 0.60
C TYR A 19 12.38 -9.25 1.72
N LYS A 20 13.60 -9.70 1.41
CA LYS A 20 14.52 -10.32 2.39
C LYS A 20 14.94 -9.34 3.49
N ALA A 21 15.24 -8.10 3.12
CA ALA A 21 15.59 -7.05 4.08
C ALA A 21 14.40 -6.68 4.98
N ILE A 22 13.20 -6.57 4.41
CA ILE A 22 11.96 -6.33 5.17
C ILE A 22 11.69 -7.46 6.16
N ALA A 23 11.78 -8.71 5.70
CA ALA A 23 11.57 -9.90 6.52
C ALA A 23 12.52 -9.93 7.73
N ASN A 24 13.82 -9.71 7.49
CA ASN A 24 14.81 -9.66 8.55
C ASN A 24 14.54 -8.51 9.54
N SER A 25 14.22 -7.31 9.03
CA SER A 25 13.95 -6.14 9.88
C SER A 25 12.72 -6.31 10.77
N LEU A 26 11.73 -7.09 10.34
CA LEU A 26 10.46 -7.27 11.05
C LEU A 26 10.35 -8.61 11.79
N GLY A 27 11.39 -9.45 11.72
CA GLY A 27 11.38 -10.81 12.28
C GLY A 27 10.30 -11.70 11.64
N LEU A 28 10.05 -11.53 10.33
CA LEU A 28 9.02 -12.25 9.59
C LEU A 28 9.63 -13.27 8.63
N ASN A 29 8.84 -14.27 8.23
CA ASN A 29 9.23 -15.14 7.13
C ASN A 29 9.17 -14.36 5.80
N VAL A 30 10.19 -14.51 4.95
CA VAL A 30 10.27 -13.89 3.62
C VAL A 30 9.04 -14.21 2.76
N ASP A 31 8.54 -15.45 2.81
CA ASP A 31 7.35 -15.89 2.07
C ASP A 31 6.08 -15.18 2.54
N GLN A 32 5.98 -14.88 3.84
CA GLN A 32 4.86 -14.09 4.37
C GLN A 32 4.88 -12.66 3.83
N VAL A 33 6.06 -12.05 3.75
CA VAL A 33 6.25 -10.72 3.14
C VAL A 33 5.93 -10.77 1.65
N HIS A 34 6.42 -11.79 0.95
CA HIS A 34 6.19 -11.97 -0.49
C HIS A 34 4.69 -12.14 -0.81
N LEU A 35 4.00 -13.04 -0.10
CA LEU A 35 2.57 -13.27 -0.25
C LEU A 35 1.77 -11.99 0.01
N TYR A 36 2.10 -11.27 1.09
CA TYR A 36 1.48 -9.98 1.38
C TYR A 36 1.68 -8.98 0.25
N CYS A 37 2.90 -8.83 -0.25
CA CYS A 37 3.20 -7.88 -1.31
C CYS A 37 2.44 -8.22 -2.60
N ARG A 38 2.38 -9.50 -2.96
CA ARG A 38 1.62 -9.99 -4.13
C ARG A 38 0.14 -9.68 -4.02
N MET A 39 -0.48 -9.92 -2.87
CA MET A 39 -1.91 -9.67 -2.64
C MET A 39 -2.29 -8.18 -2.57
N ASN A 40 -1.32 -7.29 -2.42
CA ASN A 40 -1.54 -5.88 -2.15
C ASN A 40 -0.90 -4.94 -3.18
N GLY A 41 -0.47 -5.45 -4.35
CA GLY A 41 0.04 -4.62 -5.43
C GLY A 41 1.44 -4.04 -5.16
N LEU A 42 2.22 -4.69 -4.30
CA LEU A 42 3.59 -4.30 -3.94
C LEU A 42 4.63 -5.27 -4.51
N ALA A 43 4.19 -6.19 -5.38
CA ALA A 43 5.06 -7.13 -6.07
C ALA A 43 5.87 -6.46 -7.19
N GLY A 44 6.97 -7.11 -7.57
CA GLY A 44 7.90 -6.63 -8.60
C GLY A 44 9.05 -5.79 -8.03
N ASP A 45 9.65 -4.97 -8.88
CA ASP A 45 10.76 -4.10 -8.50
C ASP A 45 10.31 -3.03 -7.49
N GLY A 46 11.02 -2.90 -6.37
CA GLY A 46 10.66 -1.94 -5.31
C GLY A 46 10.66 -0.49 -5.78
N THR A 47 11.54 -0.11 -6.70
CA THR A 47 11.61 1.24 -7.26
C THR A 47 10.38 1.56 -8.11
N LEU A 48 9.89 0.57 -8.87
CA LEU A 48 8.71 0.71 -9.72
C LEU A 48 7.40 0.63 -8.95
N VAL A 49 7.38 -0.04 -7.78
CA VAL A 49 6.19 -0.11 -6.93
C VAL A 49 5.68 1.29 -6.62
N LYS A 50 6.54 2.24 -6.23
CA LYS A 50 6.12 3.60 -5.88
C LYS A 50 5.38 4.30 -7.03
N ALA A 51 5.89 4.19 -8.25
CA ALA A 51 5.28 4.79 -9.44
C ALA A 51 3.94 4.13 -9.80
N ASN A 52 3.88 2.80 -9.74
CA ASN A 52 2.74 2.03 -10.24
C ASN A 52 1.63 1.79 -9.19
N TYR A 53 1.92 2.01 -7.90
CA TYR A 53 0.99 1.65 -6.82
C TYR A 53 -0.36 2.37 -6.91
N SER A 54 -0.33 3.65 -7.29
CA SER A 54 -1.55 4.46 -7.40
C SER A 54 -2.48 3.94 -8.50
N ILE A 55 -1.90 3.46 -9.61
CA ILE A 55 -2.60 2.86 -10.75
C ILE A 55 -3.20 1.53 -10.33
N TRP A 56 -2.40 0.65 -9.71
CA TRP A 56 -2.87 -0.64 -9.21
C TRP A 56 -4.02 -0.46 -8.22
N CYS A 57 -3.91 0.51 -7.30
CA CYS A 57 -4.97 0.81 -6.35
C CYS A 57 -6.26 1.26 -7.04
N LYS A 58 -6.18 2.12 -8.06
CA LYS A 58 -7.34 2.56 -8.83
C LYS A 58 -8.03 1.39 -9.52
N GLN A 59 -7.26 0.50 -10.16
CA GLN A 59 -7.78 -0.67 -10.86
C GLN A 59 -8.40 -1.71 -9.92
N ASN A 60 -7.90 -1.81 -8.68
CA ASN A 60 -8.32 -2.81 -7.70
C ASN A 60 -9.27 -2.26 -6.62
N ASN A 61 -9.87 -1.09 -6.86
CA ASN A 61 -10.79 -0.43 -5.92
C ASN A 61 -10.21 -0.30 -4.50
N ARG A 62 -8.97 0.20 -4.41
CA ARG A 62 -8.21 0.34 -3.16
C ARG A 62 -7.79 1.78 -2.92
N CYS A 63 -7.60 2.12 -1.66
CA CYS A 63 -7.12 3.43 -1.27
C CYS A 63 -5.65 3.60 -1.70
N PRO A 64 -5.30 4.66 -2.48
CA PRO A 64 -3.92 4.87 -2.93
C PRO A 64 -2.95 5.19 -1.77
N VAL A 65 -3.47 5.58 -0.60
CA VAL A 65 -2.66 6.02 0.54
C VAL A 65 -2.34 4.90 1.51
N CYS A 66 -3.25 3.94 1.74
CA CYS A 66 -3.04 2.85 2.70
C CYS A 66 -3.21 1.45 2.10
N GLY A 67 -3.77 1.32 0.89
CA GLY A 67 -4.02 0.03 0.25
C GLY A 67 -5.29 -0.69 0.70
N GLU A 68 -6.10 -0.09 1.59
CA GLU A 68 -7.36 -0.67 2.07
C GLU A 68 -8.42 -0.74 0.98
N LYS A 69 -9.26 -1.79 0.97
CA LYS A 69 -10.37 -1.90 0.01
C LYS A 69 -11.38 -0.77 0.24
N LEU A 70 -11.82 -0.13 -0.84
CA LEU A 70 -12.81 0.93 -0.79
C LEU A 70 -14.22 0.35 -0.86
N ARG A 71 -15.04 0.62 0.15
CA ARG A 71 -16.49 0.38 0.08
C ARG A 71 -17.12 1.53 -0.71
N GLN A 72 -17.33 1.32 -2.01
CA GLN A 72 -17.98 2.29 -2.89
C GLN A 72 -19.46 2.43 -2.52
N PRO A 73 -20.03 3.65 -2.55
CA PRO A 73 -21.46 3.83 -2.37
C PRO A 73 -22.21 3.27 -3.59
N LYS A 74 -23.45 2.82 -3.38
CA LYS A 74 -24.30 2.32 -4.49
C LYS A 74 -24.67 3.43 -5.48
N THR A 75 -24.76 4.68 -5.00
CA THR A 75 -25.13 5.86 -5.77
C THR A 75 -24.18 7.03 -5.48
N GLY A 76 -24.09 7.99 -6.39
CA GLY A 76 -23.28 9.21 -6.25
C GLY A 76 -21.80 9.03 -6.60
N ARG A 77 -20.97 9.98 -6.13
CA ARG A 77 -19.54 10.05 -6.50
C ARG A 77 -18.74 8.91 -5.88
N SER A 78 -17.88 8.30 -6.69
CA SER A 78 -16.95 7.26 -6.22
C SER A 78 -15.98 7.79 -5.17
N LYS A 79 -15.76 6.98 -4.13
CA LYS A 79 -14.75 7.25 -3.10
C LYS A 79 -13.37 7.00 -3.68
N LYS A 80 -12.45 7.94 -3.45
CA LYS A 80 -11.03 7.80 -3.77
C LYS A 80 -10.19 7.35 -2.56
N TYR A 81 -10.64 7.63 -1.35
CA TYR A 81 -9.92 7.35 -0.11
C TYR A 81 -10.81 6.58 0.87
N CYS A 82 -10.21 5.73 1.71
CA CYS A 82 -10.96 4.92 2.68
C CYS A 82 -11.49 5.76 3.85
N SER A 83 -10.84 6.88 4.17
CA SER A 83 -11.15 7.75 5.30
C SER A 83 -10.68 9.19 5.07
N GLY A 84 -11.20 10.10 5.89
CA GLY A 84 -10.73 11.50 5.94
C GLY A 84 -9.23 11.60 6.24
N ARG A 85 -8.68 10.73 7.11
CA ARG A 85 -7.24 10.69 7.42
C ARG A 85 -6.38 10.44 6.18
N CYS A 86 -6.76 9.45 5.35
CA CYS A 86 -6.05 9.16 4.11
C CYS A 86 -6.21 10.28 3.09
N ARG A 87 -7.39 10.90 3.02
CA ARG A 87 -7.59 12.09 2.19
C ARG A 87 -6.61 13.21 2.58
N THR A 88 -6.54 13.57 3.86
CA THR A 88 -5.63 14.62 4.36
C THR A 88 -4.17 14.29 4.10
N ARG A 89 -3.74 13.04 4.34
CA ARG A 89 -2.36 12.62 4.04
C ARG A 89 -2.01 12.78 2.56
N ALA A 90 -2.90 12.38 1.65
CA ALA A 90 -2.68 12.56 0.22
C ALA A 90 -2.55 14.04 -0.22
N PHE A 91 -3.17 14.97 0.51
CA PHE A 91 -2.98 16.40 0.24
C PHE A 91 -1.63 16.89 0.75
N ARG A 92 -1.22 16.50 1.96
CA ARG A 92 0.08 16.88 2.54
C ARG A 92 1.26 16.37 1.72
N ASP A 93 1.21 15.11 1.31
CA ASP A 93 2.29 14.46 0.53
C ASP A 93 2.49 15.07 -0.87
N LYS A 94 1.57 15.95 -1.35
CA LYS A 94 1.70 16.66 -2.63
C LYS A 94 2.28 18.08 -2.49
N CYS A 95 2.28 18.64 -1.29
CA CYS A 95 2.78 19.99 -1.02
C CYS A 95 4.25 20.00 -0.60
N ASN A 96 4.82 18.82 -0.30
CA ASN A 96 6.24 18.56 -0.13
C ASN A 96 6.81 17.96 -1.41
#